data_AF-A0A4S2GET5-F1
#
_entry.id   AF-A0A4S2GET5-F1
#
_cell.length_a   1.000
_cell.length_b   1.000
_cell.length_c   1.000
_cell.angle_alpha   90.00
_cell.angle_beta   90.00
_cell.angle_gamma   90.00
#
_symmetry.space_group_name_H-M   'P 1'
#
loop_
_entity.id
_entity.type
_entity.pdbx_description
1 polymer ?
#
loop_
_entity_poly.entity_id
_entity_poly.type
_entity_poly.pdbx_seq_one_letter_code
_entity_poly.pdbx_strand_id
1 'polypeptide(L)'
;MKAKIFAKLKQEYSSLGLGDEYLMSKAESLAATGLVTDDNIDAVVACQRKELEGLQKANDKRVTDALEKERKKHEEETRKKEQEAEEARKKAEEEAKKKGEPKPQPDNDMASVLKRMEEMEEANKQREAQYTATIKTLTDKNTELGKTVKELSDKNAEAEAAAAKAARTAMIQAKAKELGVPQWRIDEGFTLAEDASDEVITETLTKVANNINTNLLPGTKNIFPMSGNDPTKEELASMAASIVK
;
A
#
# COMPACT_ATOMS: atom_id res chain seq x y z
N MET A 1 13.04 -13.40 -21.74
CA MET A 1 11.95 -12.74 -22.51
C MET A 1 11.08 -11.81 -21.69
N LYS A 2 10.52 -12.22 -20.53
CA LYS A 2 9.72 -11.36 -19.64
C LYS A 2 10.28 -9.94 -19.43
N ALA A 3 11.54 -9.82 -19.01
CA ALA A 3 12.17 -8.52 -18.77
C ALA A 3 12.27 -7.64 -20.04
N LYS A 4 12.53 -8.24 -21.21
CA LYS A 4 12.59 -7.52 -22.49
C LYS A 4 11.21 -7.00 -22.90
N ILE A 5 10.16 -7.82 -22.74
CA ILE A 5 8.77 -7.45 -23.03
C ILE A 5 8.33 -6.30 -22.11
N PHE A 6 8.67 -6.39 -20.83
CA PHE A 6 8.40 -5.33 -19.86
C PHE A 6 9.08 -4.01 -20.22
N ALA A 7 10.37 -4.03 -20.56
CA ALA A 7 11.10 -2.84 -20.96
C ALA A 7 10.48 -2.17 -22.21
N LYS A 8 10.08 -2.98 -23.19
CA LYS A 8 9.39 -2.50 -24.40
C LYS A 8 8.01 -1.92 -24.10
N LEU A 9 7.19 -2.61 -23.31
CA LEU A 9 5.88 -2.10 -22.86
C LEU A 9 6.04 -0.76 -22.12
N LYS A 10 7.03 -0.64 -21.24
CA LYS A 10 7.30 0.58 -20.48
C LYS A 10 7.78 1.72 -21.37
N GLN A 11 8.62 1.43 -22.36
CA GLN A 11 9.09 2.44 -23.32
C GLN A 11 7.92 2.96 -24.19
N GLU A 12 7.16 2.04 -24.78
CA GLU A 12 6.15 2.35 -25.79
C GLU A 12 4.84 2.90 -25.21
N TYR A 13 4.53 2.54 -23.96
CA TYR A 13 3.34 2.97 -23.25
C TYR A 13 3.63 3.83 -22.02
N SER A 14 4.82 4.45 -21.96
CA SER A 14 5.18 5.42 -20.91
C SER A 14 4.21 6.60 -20.78
N SER A 15 3.47 6.91 -21.85
CA SER A 15 2.43 7.93 -21.88
C SER A 15 1.10 7.48 -21.27
N LEU A 16 0.90 6.17 -21.09
CA LEU A 16 -0.26 5.64 -20.38
C LEU A 16 0.07 5.67 -18.88
N GLY A 17 -0.84 6.18 -18.06
CA GLY A 17 -0.70 6.25 -16.59
C GLY A 17 -0.82 4.88 -15.90
N LEU A 18 -0.37 3.81 -16.57
CA LEU A 18 -0.44 2.43 -16.09
C LEU A 18 0.77 2.13 -15.22
N GLY A 19 0.54 1.56 -14.04
CA GLY A 19 1.59 1.22 -13.09
C GLY A 19 2.53 0.10 -13.58
N ASP A 20 3.77 0.13 -13.10
CA ASP A 20 4.82 -0.84 -13.44
C ASP A 20 4.40 -2.29 -13.11
N GLU A 21 3.68 -2.52 -12.02
CA GLU A 21 3.16 -3.86 -11.66
C GLU A 21 2.23 -4.44 -12.73
N TYR A 22 1.34 -3.61 -13.28
CA TYR A 22 0.40 -4.05 -14.32
C TYR A 22 1.15 -4.38 -15.62
N LEU A 23 2.08 -3.53 -16.03
CA LEU A 23 2.92 -3.78 -17.21
C LEU A 23 3.80 -5.03 -17.04
N MET A 24 4.28 -5.30 -15.82
CA MET A 24 5.06 -6.49 -15.50
C MET A 24 4.22 -7.77 -15.55
N SER A 25 2.99 -7.73 -15.05
CA SER A 25 2.02 -8.83 -15.16
C SER A 25 1.67 -9.12 -16.62
N LYS A 26 1.48 -8.08 -17.44
CA LYS A 26 1.25 -8.26 -18.89
C LYS A 26 2.46 -8.86 -19.59
N ALA A 27 3.66 -8.40 -19.25
CA ALA A 27 4.90 -8.96 -19.78
C ALA A 27 5.09 -10.44 -19.39
N GLU A 28 4.69 -10.82 -18.18
CA GLU A 28 4.70 -12.20 -17.69
C GLU A 28 3.72 -13.08 -18.45
N SER A 29 2.49 -12.61 -18.63
CA SER A 29 1.46 -13.32 -19.41
C SER A 29 1.92 -13.54 -20.86
N LEU A 30 2.50 -12.53 -21.49
CA LEU A 30 3.03 -12.62 -22.85
C LEU A 30 4.23 -13.56 -22.92
N ALA A 31 5.16 -13.49 -21.97
CA ALA A 31 6.30 -14.40 -21.91
C ALA A 31 5.88 -15.86 -21.67
N ALA A 32 4.85 -16.09 -20.85
CA ALA A 32 4.34 -17.42 -20.51
C ALA A 32 3.73 -18.16 -21.71
N THR A 33 3.33 -17.44 -22.77
CA THR A 33 2.87 -18.07 -24.02
C THR A 33 3.96 -18.87 -24.72
N GLY A 34 5.24 -18.55 -24.47
CA GLY A 34 6.38 -19.14 -25.17
C GLY A 34 6.50 -18.74 -26.65
N LEU A 35 5.58 -17.91 -27.17
CA LEU A 35 5.52 -17.50 -28.57
C LEU A 35 6.25 -16.19 -28.85
N VAL A 36 6.66 -15.47 -27.80
CA VAL A 36 7.33 -14.17 -27.94
C VAL A 36 8.83 -14.37 -28.06
N THR A 37 9.38 -13.95 -29.19
CA THR A 37 10.80 -13.99 -29.55
C THR A 37 11.33 -12.58 -29.71
N ASP A 38 12.66 -12.43 -29.84
CA ASP A 38 13.28 -11.12 -30.08
C ASP A 38 12.83 -10.50 -31.42
N ASP A 39 12.43 -11.32 -32.39
CA ASP A 39 12.02 -10.85 -33.73
C ASP A 39 10.56 -10.36 -33.79
N ASN A 40 9.68 -10.88 -32.92
CA ASN A 40 8.25 -10.55 -32.95
C ASN A 40 7.78 -9.68 -31.77
N ILE A 41 8.69 -9.34 -30.84
CA ILE A 41 8.38 -8.60 -29.62
C ILE A 41 7.68 -7.26 -29.91
N ASP A 42 8.14 -6.50 -30.90
CA ASP A 42 7.58 -5.19 -31.22
C ASP A 42 6.14 -5.29 -31.75
N ALA A 43 5.86 -6.30 -32.59
CA ALA A 43 4.51 -6.56 -33.09
C ALA A 43 3.57 -7.01 -31.97
N VAL A 44 4.04 -7.90 -31.08
CA VAL A 44 3.26 -8.40 -29.94
C VAL A 44 2.95 -7.28 -28.95
N VAL A 45 3.91 -6.40 -28.68
CA VAL A 45 3.74 -5.22 -27.82
C VAL A 45 2.73 -4.27 -28.46
N ALA A 46 2.89 -3.94 -29.74
CA ALA A 46 1.96 -3.06 -30.47
C ALA A 46 0.50 -3.58 -30.44
N CYS A 47 0.29 -4.89 -30.51
CA CYS A 47 -1.05 -5.50 -30.39
C CYS A 47 -1.72 -5.24 -29.04
N GLN A 48 -0.97 -4.97 -27.98
CA GLN A 48 -1.52 -4.67 -26.65
C GLN A 48 -2.08 -3.25 -26.54
N ARG A 49 -1.74 -2.34 -27.47
CA ARG A 49 -2.13 -0.92 -27.43
C ARG A 49 -3.61 -0.71 -27.11
N LYS A 50 -4.50 -1.41 -27.83
CA LYS A 50 -5.95 -1.21 -27.71
C LYS A 50 -6.49 -1.59 -26.33
N GLU A 51 -5.92 -2.62 -25.71
CA GLU A 51 -6.31 -3.06 -24.37
C GLU A 51 -5.81 -2.08 -23.30
N LEU A 52 -4.55 -1.65 -23.41
CA LEU A 52 -3.92 -0.71 -22.48
C LEU A 52 -4.58 0.68 -22.52
N GLU A 53 -4.88 1.20 -23.72
CA GLU A 53 -5.64 2.45 -23.88
C GLU A 53 -7.08 2.32 -23.37
N GLY A 54 -7.71 1.16 -23.55
CA GLY A 54 -9.04 0.88 -23.02
C GLY A 54 -9.08 0.92 -21.49
N LEU A 55 -8.06 0.36 -20.84
CA LEU A 55 -7.87 0.41 -19.39
C LEU A 55 -7.65 1.82 -18.87
N GLN A 56 -6.79 2.60 -19.53
CA GLN A 56 -6.58 4.00 -19.18
C GLN A 56 -7.89 4.78 -19.23
N LYS A 57 -8.66 4.66 -20.32
CA LYS A 57 -9.97 5.32 -20.46
C LYS A 57 -10.97 4.88 -19.40
N ALA A 58 -10.99 3.60 -19.04
CA ALA A 58 -11.88 3.07 -18.01
C ALA A 58 -11.51 3.62 -16.61
N ASN A 59 -10.22 3.72 -16.31
CA ASN A 59 -9.73 4.31 -15.05
C ASN A 59 -10.02 5.81 -15.00
N ASP A 60 -9.70 6.56 -16.05
CA ASP A 60 -9.97 7.99 -16.13
C ASP A 60 -11.47 8.27 -15.95
N LYS A 61 -12.32 7.45 -16.57
CA LYS A 61 -13.78 7.54 -16.39
C LYS A 61 -14.20 7.27 -14.94
N ARG A 62 -13.69 6.22 -14.30
CA ARG A 62 -14.02 5.90 -12.90
C ARG A 62 -13.60 7.01 -11.94
N VAL A 63 -12.42 7.59 -12.16
CA VAL A 63 -11.94 8.73 -11.36
C VAL A 63 -12.83 9.95 -11.58
N THR A 64 -13.19 10.25 -12.82
CA THR A 64 -14.09 11.36 -13.15
C THR A 64 -15.47 11.17 -12.53
N ASP A 65 -16.07 9.98 -12.65
CA ASP A 65 -17.38 9.65 -12.08
C ASP A 65 -17.37 9.74 -10.54
N ALA A 66 -16.29 9.30 -9.89
CA ALA A 66 -16.11 9.40 -8.44
C ALA A 66 -15.99 10.87 -7.98
N LEU A 67 -15.18 11.65 -8.69
CA LEU A 67 -15.00 13.08 -8.40
C LEU A 67 -16.32 13.84 -8.57
N GLU A 68 -17.08 13.56 -9.62
CA GLU A 68 -18.39 14.20 -9.85
C GLU A 68 -19.41 13.78 -8.78
N LYS A 69 -19.39 12.52 -8.33
CA LYS A 69 -20.24 12.05 -7.24
C LYS A 69 -19.92 12.77 -5.92
N GLU A 70 -18.65 12.93 -5.58
CA GLU A 70 -18.24 13.68 -4.39
C GLU A 70 -18.57 15.17 -4.51
N ARG A 71 -18.38 15.77 -5.69
CA ARG A 71 -18.80 17.17 -5.94
C ARG A 71 -20.30 17.34 -5.72
N LYS A 72 -21.14 16.46 -6.27
CA LYS A 72 -22.59 16.49 -6.08
C LYS A 72 -23.01 16.33 -4.63
N LYS A 73 -22.36 15.43 -3.88
CA LYS A 73 -22.61 15.28 -2.44
C LYS A 73 -22.25 16.53 -1.66
N HIS A 74 -21.07 17.10 -1.93
CA HIS A 74 -20.63 18.32 -1.29
C HIS A 74 -21.60 19.47 -1.60
N GLU A 75 -21.98 19.65 -2.87
CA GLU A 75 -22.93 20.66 -3.32
C GLU A 75 -24.31 20.50 -2.67
N GLU A 76 -24.82 19.27 -2.53
CA GLU A 76 -26.06 18.97 -1.82
C GLU A 76 -25.97 19.24 -0.31
N GLU A 77 -24.86 18.87 0.33
CA GLU A 77 -24.62 19.14 1.75
C GLU A 77 -24.48 20.64 2.03
N THR A 78 -23.82 21.37 1.13
CA THR A 78 -23.70 22.83 1.23
C THR A 78 -25.07 23.49 1.11
N ARG A 79 -25.90 23.03 0.15
CA ARG A 79 -27.26 23.54 -0.03
C ARG A 79 -28.15 23.24 1.18
N LYS A 80 -28.02 22.07 1.80
CA LYS A 80 -28.76 21.73 3.04
C LYS A 80 -28.37 22.66 4.19
N LYS A 81 -27.07 22.89 4.40
CA LYS A 81 -26.57 23.82 5.43
C LYS A 81 -27.04 25.26 5.19
N GLU A 82 -27.07 25.70 3.93
CA GLU A 82 -27.56 27.03 3.58
C GLU A 82 -29.07 27.18 3.81
N GLN A 83 -29.86 26.16 3.49
CA GLN A 83 -31.30 26.11 3.79
C GLN A 83 -31.57 26.12 5.30
N GLU A 84 -30.85 25.32 6.08
CA GLU A 84 -30.96 25.31 7.55
C GLU A 84 -30.58 26.67 8.15
N ALA A 85 -29.54 27.32 7.63
CA ALA A 85 -29.13 28.66 8.06
C ALA A 85 -30.16 29.75 7.71
N GLU A 86 -30.79 29.67 6.53
CA GLU A 86 -31.85 30.59 6.14
C GLU A 86 -33.13 30.39 6.98
N GLU A 87 -33.49 29.14 7.28
CA GLU A 87 -34.65 28.81 8.11
C GLU A 87 -34.43 29.24 9.57
N ALA A 88 -33.21 29.07 10.11
CA ALA A 88 -32.81 29.61 11.40
C ALA A 88 -32.86 31.15 11.44
N ARG A 89 -32.41 31.82 10.36
CA ARG A 89 -32.54 33.28 10.22
C ARG A 89 -33.99 33.73 10.18
N LYS A 90 -34.86 33.07 9.43
CA LYS A 90 -36.30 33.39 9.37
C LYS A 90 -36.98 33.19 10.72
N LYS A 91 -36.67 32.11 11.45
CA LYS A 91 -37.17 31.91 12.82
C LYS A 91 -36.70 33.01 13.77
N ALA A 92 -35.42 33.41 13.70
CA ALA A 92 -34.91 34.51 14.51
C ALA A 92 -35.56 35.86 14.15
N GLU A 93 -35.85 36.11 12.87
CA GLU A 93 -36.53 37.33 12.41
C GLU A 93 -38.02 37.36 12.80
N GLU A 94 -38.71 36.21 12.75
CA GLU A 94 -40.11 36.10 13.18
C GLU A 94 -40.26 36.25 14.70
N GLU A 95 -39.30 35.72 15.46
CA GLU A 95 -39.23 35.89 16.91
C GLU A 95 -38.90 37.34 17.30
N ALA A 96 -38.08 38.03 16.49
CA ALA A 96 -37.82 39.46 16.62
C ALA A 96 -39.05 40.32 16.26
N LYS A 97 -39.89 39.91 15.30
CA LYS A 97 -41.14 40.61 14.94
C LYS A 97 -42.28 40.38 15.95
N LYS A 98 -42.32 39.23 16.63
CA LYS A 98 -43.31 38.93 17.69
C LYS A 98 -43.02 39.66 19.01
N LYS A 99 -41.76 40.03 19.26
CA LYS A 99 -41.39 41.00 20.31
C LYS A 99 -41.51 42.40 19.72
N GLY A 100 -42.72 42.96 19.76
CA GLY A 100 -43.09 44.21 19.07
C GLY A 100 -42.02 45.29 19.11
N GLU A 101 -41.84 45.98 17.97
CA GLU A 101 -40.91 47.10 17.81
C GLU A 101 -41.08 48.12 18.95
N PRO A 102 -40.07 48.34 19.80
CA PRO A 102 -39.97 49.62 20.46
C PRO A 102 -39.59 50.62 19.37
N LYS A 103 -40.48 51.59 19.09
CA LYS A 103 -40.11 52.81 18.36
C LYS A 103 -38.79 53.33 18.93
N PRO A 104 -37.80 53.71 18.11
CA PRO A 104 -36.60 54.35 18.63
C PRO A 104 -37.01 55.71 19.18
N GLN A 105 -37.25 55.78 20.49
CA GLN A 105 -37.08 57.02 21.21
C GLN A 105 -35.58 57.29 21.24
N PRO A 106 -35.12 58.52 20.94
CA PRO A 106 -33.74 58.88 21.24
C PRO A 106 -33.64 58.95 22.76
N ASP A 107 -33.40 57.79 23.38
CA ASP A 107 -33.22 57.69 24.82
C ASP A 107 -31.86 58.30 25.15
N ASN A 108 -31.86 59.60 25.43
CA ASN A 108 -30.76 60.34 26.05
C ASN A 108 -30.50 59.91 27.51
N ASP A 109 -31.04 58.78 27.94
CA ASP A 109 -30.93 58.30 29.31
C ASP A 109 -29.66 57.46 29.46
N MET A 110 -28.62 58.05 30.06
CA MET A 110 -27.30 57.42 30.24
C MET A 110 -27.38 56.01 30.86
N ALA A 111 -28.41 55.74 31.66
CA ALA A 111 -28.67 54.45 32.27
C ALA A 111 -28.99 53.33 31.25
N SER A 112 -29.72 53.62 30.17
CA SER A 112 -30.05 52.62 29.14
C SER A 112 -28.86 52.34 28.23
N VAL A 113 -28.06 53.36 27.93
CA VAL A 113 -26.79 53.24 27.19
C VAL A 113 -25.76 52.43 27.98
N LEU A 114 -25.63 52.68 29.29
CA LEU A 114 -24.78 51.90 30.19
C LEU A 114 -25.18 50.42 30.21
N LYS A 115 -26.47 50.12 30.33
CA LYS A 115 -26.97 48.74 30.32
C LYS A 115 -26.70 48.04 28.99
N ARG A 116 -26.86 48.75 27.86
CA ARG A 116 -26.54 48.23 26.52
C ARG A 116 -25.03 47.96 26.36
N MET A 117 -24.18 48.79 26.96
CA MET A 117 -22.73 48.58 26.99
C MET A 117 -22.34 47.36 27.84
N GLU A 118 -22.90 47.20 29.04
CA GLU A 118 -22.67 46.02 29.88
C GLU A 118 -23.11 44.73 29.19
N GLU A 119 -24.30 44.69 28.60
CA GLU A 119 -24.79 43.53 27.85
C GLU A 119 -23.90 43.21 26.62
N MET A 120 -23.38 44.23 25.94
CA MET A 120 -22.46 44.06 24.82
C MET A 120 -21.08 43.56 25.28
N GLU A 121 -20.58 44.05 26.40
CA GLU A 121 -19.31 43.62 26.99
C GLU A 121 -19.38 42.17 27.46
N GLU A 122 -20.46 41.78 28.13
CA GLU A 122 -20.72 40.38 28.51
C GLU A 122 -20.85 39.47 27.29
N ALA A 123 -21.60 39.90 26.26
CA ALA A 123 -21.74 39.14 25.02
C ALA A 123 -20.38 39.01 24.29
N ASN A 124 -19.55 40.05 24.29
CA ASN A 124 -18.23 40.00 23.68
C ASN A 124 -17.29 39.08 24.48
N LYS A 125 -17.35 39.11 25.81
CA LYS A 125 -16.58 38.22 26.69
C LYS A 125 -16.99 36.76 26.53
N GLN A 126 -18.29 36.48 26.40
CA GLN A 126 -18.80 35.13 26.09
C GLN A 126 -18.35 34.68 24.70
N ARG A 127 -18.37 35.59 23.71
CA ARG A 127 -17.92 35.30 22.35
C ARG A 127 -16.42 35.01 22.29
N GLU A 128 -15.59 35.79 23.00
CA GLU A 128 -14.16 35.54 23.14
C GLU A 128 -13.87 34.21 23.85
N ALA A 129 -14.64 33.87 24.90
CA ALA A 129 -14.55 32.57 25.56
C ALA A 129 -14.91 31.41 24.61
N GLN A 130 -15.94 31.58 23.77
CA GLN A 130 -16.33 30.56 22.78
C GLN A 130 -15.27 30.43 21.66
N TYR A 131 -14.73 31.53 21.16
CA TYR A 131 -13.66 31.50 20.15
C TYR A 131 -12.40 30.83 20.69
N THR A 132 -11.97 31.20 21.90
CA THR A 132 -10.78 30.59 22.53
C THR A 132 -10.98 29.10 22.80
N ALA A 133 -12.16 28.67 23.26
CA ALA A 133 -12.48 27.26 23.44
C ALA A 133 -12.48 26.48 22.11
N THR A 134 -13.00 27.09 21.04
CA THR A 134 -13.02 26.48 19.70
C THR A 134 -11.61 26.34 19.13
N ILE A 135 -10.79 27.38 19.23
CA ILE A 135 -9.39 27.35 18.79
C ILE A 135 -8.63 26.27 19.54
N LYS A 136 -8.76 26.21 20.87
CA LYS A 136 -8.13 25.17 21.68
C LYS A 136 -8.52 23.76 21.22
N THR A 137 -9.83 23.54 21.00
CA THR A 137 -10.34 22.24 20.53
C THR A 137 -9.78 21.87 19.16
N LEU A 138 -9.69 22.82 18.23
CA LEU A 138 -9.12 22.59 16.91
C LEU A 138 -7.62 22.30 16.98
N THR A 139 -6.88 23.02 17.83
CA THR A 139 -5.46 22.76 18.07
C THR A 139 -5.26 21.36 18.63
N ASP A 140 -6.01 20.97 19.66
CA ASP A 140 -5.91 19.65 20.27
C ASP A 140 -6.18 18.54 19.24
N LYS A 141 -7.25 18.66 18.45
CA LYS A 141 -7.57 17.73 17.36
C LYS A 141 -6.47 17.66 16.29
N ASN A 142 -5.90 18.79 15.89
CA ASN A 142 -4.80 18.81 14.92
C ASN A 142 -3.55 18.13 15.47
N THR A 143 -3.24 18.30 16.76
CA THR A 143 -2.12 17.58 17.39
C THR A 143 -2.36 16.08 17.45
N GLU A 144 -3.59 15.66 17.72
CA GLU A 144 -3.97 14.24 17.74
C GLU A 144 -3.91 13.62 16.34
N LEU A 145 -4.44 14.32 15.32
CA LEU A 145 -4.30 13.92 13.91
C LEU A 145 -2.84 13.82 13.49
N GLY A 146 -2.00 14.76 13.92
CA GLY A 146 -0.55 14.68 13.65
C GLY A 146 0.09 13.43 14.24
N LYS A 147 -0.33 13.02 15.45
CA LYS A 147 0.16 11.77 16.08
C LYS A 147 -0.31 10.53 15.33
N THR A 148 -1.59 10.47 14.95
CA THR A 148 -2.14 9.30 14.25
C THR A 148 -1.55 9.16 12.85
N VAL A 149 -1.34 10.27 12.13
CA VAL A 149 -0.67 10.26 10.82
C VAL A 149 0.76 9.74 10.96
N LYS A 150 1.50 10.20 11.96
CA LYS A 150 2.86 9.72 12.21
C LYS A 150 2.87 8.21 12.51
N GLU A 151 2.00 7.76 13.40
CA GLU A 151 1.91 6.33 13.77
C GLU A 151 1.54 5.45 12.57
N LEU A 152 0.62 5.88 11.72
CA LEU A 152 0.28 5.15 10.49
C LEU A 152 1.44 5.14 9.51
N SER A 153 2.17 6.25 9.37
CA SER A 153 3.35 6.31 8.52
C SER A 153 4.45 5.35 8.99
N ASP A 154 4.71 5.30 10.29
CA ASP A 154 5.71 4.41 10.89
C ASP A 154 5.30 2.94 10.68
N LYS A 155 4.03 2.59 10.94
CA LYS A 155 3.50 1.24 10.68
C LYS A 155 3.55 0.82 9.22
N ASN A 156 3.31 1.75 8.29
CA ASN A 156 3.37 1.44 6.87
C ASN A 156 4.81 1.16 6.41
N ALA A 157 5.78 1.93 6.91
CA ALA A 157 7.20 1.69 6.64
C ALA A 157 7.66 0.33 7.19
N GLU A 158 7.22 -0.05 8.40
CA GLU A 158 7.49 -1.38 8.96
C GLU A 158 6.87 -2.51 8.12
N ALA A 159 5.62 -2.33 7.66
CA ALA A 159 4.94 -3.31 6.82
C ALA A 159 5.61 -3.48 5.45
N GLU A 160 6.04 -2.38 4.81
CA GLU A 160 6.79 -2.41 3.55
C GLU A 160 8.15 -3.12 3.73
N ALA A 161 8.87 -2.84 4.82
CA ALA A 161 10.13 -3.52 5.13
C ALA A 161 9.93 -5.03 5.37
N ALA A 162 8.86 -5.42 6.08
CA ALA A 162 8.52 -6.83 6.30
C ALA A 162 8.13 -7.53 4.99
N ALA A 163 7.34 -6.88 4.14
CA ALA A 163 6.96 -7.39 2.83
C ALA A 163 8.18 -7.57 1.91
N ALA A 164 9.11 -6.61 1.90
CA ALA A 164 10.36 -6.70 1.14
C ALA A 164 11.23 -7.88 1.61
N LYS A 165 11.35 -8.09 2.94
CA LYS A 165 12.06 -9.25 3.50
C LYS A 165 11.38 -10.57 3.10
N ALA A 166 10.06 -10.67 3.21
CA ALA A 166 9.31 -11.86 2.82
C ALA A 166 9.44 -12.18 1.32
N ALA A 167 9.35 -11.16 0.46
CA ALA A 167 9.53 -11.31 -0.99
C ALA A 167 10.94 -11.79 -1.32
N ARG A 168 11.97 -11.21 -0.67
CA ARG A 168 13.36 -11.65 -0.83
C ARG A 168 13.56 -13.10 -0.38
N THR A 169 13.02 -13.49 0.77
CA THR A 169 13.08 -14.89 1.23
C THR A 169 12.41 -15.83 0.23
N ALA A 170 11.23 -15.48 -0.29
CA ALA A 170 10.53 -16.27 -1.29
C ALA A 170 11.35 -16.42 -2.58
N MET A 171 12.01 -15.35 -3.04
CA MET A 171 12.90 -15.38 -4.19
C MET A 171 14.09 -16.33 -3.98
N ILE A 172 14.75 -16.25 -2.82
CA ILE A 172 15.88 -17.13 -2.47
C ILE A 172 15.43 -18.59 -2.45
N GLN A 173 14.27 -18.88 -1.83
CA GLN A 173 13.72 -20.23 -1.79
C GLN A 173 13.38 -20.76 -3.19
N ALA A 174 12.77 -19.94 -4.05
CA ALA A 174 12.46 -20.31 -5.43
C ALA A 174 13.74 -20.61 -6.23
N LYS A 175 14.77 -19.76 -6.07
CA LYS A 175 16.07 -19.94 -6.73
C LYS A 175 16.79 -21.20 -6.25
N ALA A 176 16.74 -21.48 -4.95
CA ALA A 176 17.33 -22.70 -4.38
C ALA A 176 16.66 -23.97 -4.95
N LYS A 177 15.32 -23.96 -5.08
CA LYS A 177 14.57 -25.06 -5.72
C LYS A 177 14.97 -25.22 -7.19
N GLU A 178 15.09 -24.13 -7.93
CA GLU A 178 15.51 -24.14 -9.34
C GLU A 178 16.91 -24.75 -9.53
N LEU A 179 17.84 -24.48 -8.61
CA LEU A 179 19.20 -25.01 -8.62
C LEU A 179 19.31 -26.45 -8.08
N GLY A 180 18.20 -27.09 -7.71
CA GLY A 180 18.17 -28.46 -7.22
C GLY A 180 18.61 -28.63 -5.78
N VAL A 181 18.55 -27.56 -4.96
CA VAL A 181 18.81 -27.68 -3.52
C VAL A 181 17.64 -28.45 -2.86
N PRO A 182 17.90 -29.51 -2.08
CA PRO A 182 16.86 -30.26 -1.39
C PRO A 182 16.06 -29.43 -0.38
N GLN A 183 14.78 -29.79 -0.18
CA GLN A 183 13.86 -29.05 0.69
C GLN A 183 14.37 -28.94 2.14
N TRP A 184 15.00 -29.98 2.70
CA TRP A 184 15.57 -29.93 4.06
C TRP A 184 16.60 -28.80 4.23
N ARG A 185 17.42 -28.54 3.20
CA ARG A 185 18.42 -27.47 3.23
C ARG A 185 17.78 -26.10 3.04
N ILE A 186 16.68 -26.03 2.28
CA ILE A 186 15.90 -24.81 2.09
C ILE A 186 15.23 -24.40 3.41
N ASP A 187 14.68 -25.38 4.15
CA ASP A 187 14.00 -25.16 5.42
C ASP A 187 14.98 -24.73 6.53
N GLU A 188 16.24 -25.19 6.50
CA GLU A 188 17.33 -24.69 7.36
C GLU A 188 17.68 -23.22 7.09
N GLY A 189 17.41 -22.71 5.88
CA GLY A 189 17.67 -21.33 5.48
C GLY A 189 19.12 -21.04 5.08
N PHE A 190 19.33 -19.91 4.41
CA PHE A 190 20.64 -19.51 3.89
C PHE A 190 21.12 -18.23 4.57
N THR A 191 22.37 -18.21 5.01
CA THR A 191 23.00 -17.00 5.54
C THR A 191 23.47 -16.13 4.39
N LEU A 192 22.65 -15.17 3.98
CA LEU A 192 22.92 -14.21 2.90
C LEU A 192 22.79 -12.79 3.46
N ALA A 193 23.69 -11.87 3.08
CA ALA A 193 23.58 -10.47 3.47
C ALA A 193 22.26 -9.86 2.96
N GLU A 194 21.67 -8.90 3.69
CA GLU A 194 20.37 -8.31 3.32
C GLU A 194 20.42 -7.57 1.96
N ASP A 195 21.59 -7.02 1.61
CA ASP A 195 21.88 -6.29 0.37
C ASP A 195 22.56 -7.14 -0.71
N ALA A 196 22.71 -8.45 -0.50
CA ALA A 196 23.34 -9.33 -1.49
C ALA A 196 22.55 -9.32 -2.80
N SER A 197 23.26 -9.08 -3.92
CA SER A 197 22.69 -9.05 -5.26
C SER A 197 22.25 -10.43 -5.76
N ASP A 198 21.42 -10.46 -6.79
CA ASP A 198 20.92 -11.68 -7.42
C ASP A 198 22.05 -12.60 -7.91
N GLU A 199 23.16 -12.02 -8.38
CA GLU A 199 24.36 -12.76 -8.79
C GLU A 199 25.01 -13.45 -7.58
N VAL A 200 25.18 -12.74 -6.47
CA VAL A 200 25.79 -13.28 -5.24
C VAL A 200 24.90 -14.38 -4.65
N ILE A 201 23.58 -14.17 -4.64
CA ILE A 201 22.61 -15.19 -4.21
C ILE A 201 22.74 -16.43 -5.09
N THR A 202 22.73 -16.26 -6.42
CA THR A 202 22.80 -17.37 -7.37
C THR A 202 24.12 -18.12 -7.25
N GLU A 203 25.25 -17.43 -7.13
CA GLU A 203 26.57 -18.05 -6.95
C GLU A 203 26.63 -18.86 -5.65
N THR A 204 26.12 -18.30 -4.55
CA THR A 204 26.11 -18.96 -3.24
C THR A 204 25.24 -20.22 -3.27
N LEU A 205 24.02 -20.13 -3.81
CA LEU A 205 23.12 -21.27 -3.93
C LEU A 205 23.65 -22.34 -4.88
N THR A 206 24.34 -21.95 -5.96
CA THR A 206 24.98 -22.90 -6.89
C THR A 206 26.09 -23.70 -6.19
N LYS A 207 26.92 -23.04 -5.36
CA LYS A 207 27.92 -23.73 -4.54
C LYS A 207 27.27 -24.71 -3.56
N VAL A 208 26.17 -24.31 -2.91
CA VAL A 208 25.42 -25.20 -2.00
C VAL A 208 24.87 -26.41 -2.75
N ALA A 209 24.22 -26.21 -3.90
CA ALA A 209 23.70 -27.30 -4.73
C ALA A 209 24.80 -28.27 -5.17
N ASN A 210 25.94 -27.75 -5.67
CA ASN A 210 27.07 -28.56 -6.09
C ASN A 210 27.68 -29.36 -4.94
N ASN A 211 27.84 -28.76 -3.77
CA ASN A 211 28.37 -29.45 -2.59
C ASN A 211 27.45 -30.60 -2.16
N ILE A 212 26.14 -30.38 -2.17
CA ILE A 212 25.14 -31.40 -1.84
C ILE A 212 25.20 -32.54 -2.87
N ASN A 213 25.13 -32.21 -4.16
CA ASN A 213 25.19 -33.19 -5.25
C ASN A 213 26.49 -34.00 -5.24
N THR A 214 27.62 -33.36 -4.89
CA THR A 214 28.93 -34.03 -4.75
C THR A 214 28.99 -34.95 -3.53
N ASN A 215 28.33 -34.58 -2.43
CA ASN A 215 28.21 -35.43 -1.24
C ASN A 215 27.18 -36.57 -1.42
N LEU A 216 26.26 -36.45 -2.37
CA LEU A 216 25.27 -37.47 -2.74
C LEU A 216 25.74 -38.41 -3.86
N LEU A 217 26.91 -38.15 -4.49
CA LEU A 217 27.48 -39.01 -5.52
C LEU A 217 27.88 -40.37 -4.91
N PRO A 218 27.56 -41.51 -5.59
CA PRO A 218 27.90 -42.85 -5.12
C PRO A 218 29.42 -43.07 -5.22
N GLY A 219 30.13 -42.60 -4.22
CA GLY A 219 31.60 -42.62 -4.13
C GLY A 219 32.10 -41.92 -2.86
N THR A 220 31.37 -40.89 -2.42
CA THR A 220 31.50 -40.26 -1.08
C THR A 220 30.62 -41.01 -0.09
N LYS A 221 31.02 -42.25 0.27
CA LYS A 221 30.30 -43.07 1.26
C LYS A 221 30.32 -42.38 2.63
N ASN A 222 29.30 -41.60 2.94
CA ASN A 222 28.85 -41.46 4.32
C ASN A 222 28.29 -42.83 4.73
N ILE A 223 29.05 -43.54 5.56
CA ILE A 223 28.77 -44.92 6.03
C ILE A 223 27.56 -44.98 6.99
N PHE A 224 26.90 -43.85 7.26
CA PHE A 224 25.74 -43.79 8.14
C PHE A 224 24.57 -43.09 7.45
N PRO A 225 23.36 -43.69 7.43
CA PRO A 225 22.18 -43.02 6.92
C PRO A 225 21.91 -41.76 7.75
N MET A 226 21.72 -40.63 7.07
CA MET A 226 21.22 -39.41 7.71
C MET A 226 19.82 -39.70 8.28
N SER A 227 19.63 -39.34 9.56
CA SER A 227 18.44 -39.62 10.36
C SER A 227 17.14 -39.34 9.62
N GLY A 228 16.36 -40.39 9.33
CA GLY A 228 15.02 -40.30 8.76
C GLY A 228 14.66 -41.32 7.69
N ASN A 229 15.66 -42.03 7.12
CA ASN A 229 15.44 -43.14 6.20
C ASN A 229 15.92 -44.42 6.87
N ASP A 230 15.00 -45.31 7.28
CA ASP A 230 15.39 -46.62 7.80
C ASP A 230 16.22 -47.34 6.72
N PRO A 231 17.42 -47.84 7.06
CA PRO A 231 18.30 -48.45 6.08
C PRO A 231 17.62 -49.67 5.46
N THR A 232 17.63 -49.71 4.14
CA THR A 232 17.05 -50.83 3.38
C THR A 232 17.79 -52.13 3.68
N LYS A 233 17.14 -53.28 3.49
CA LYS A 233 17.76 -54.60 3.71
C LYS A 233 19.05 -54.78 2.90
N GLU A 234 19.14 -54.18 1.72
CA GLU A 234 20.32 -54.20 0.87
C GLU A 234 21.47 -53.35 1.43
N GLU A 235 21.17 -52.19 2.01
CA GLU A 235 22.16 -51.33 2.67
C GLU A 235 22.70 -51.96 3.95
N LEU A 236 21.84 -52.59 4.76
CA LEU A 236 22.26 -53.34 5.95
C LEU A 236 23.14 -54.54 5.58
N ALA A 237 22.84 -55.25 4.49
CA ALA A 237 23.65 -56.36 4.00
C ALA A 237 25.04 -55.87 3.53
N SER A 238 25.10 -54.72 2.86
CA SER A 238 26.34 -54.06 2.45
C SER A 238 27.19 -53.61 3.65
N MET A 239 26.55 -53.02 4.67
CA MET A 239 27.23 -52.64 5.91
C MET A 239 27.78 -53.85 6.66
N ALA A 240 27.00 -54.92 6.81
CA ALA A 240 27.46 -56.16 7.43
C ALA A 240 28.63 -56.80 6.67
N ALA A 241 28.59 -56.82 5.33
CA ALA A 241 29.67 -57.36 4.50
C ALA A 241 30.97 -56.55 4.55
N SER A 242 30.90 -55.26 4.90
CA SER A 242 32.08 -54.40 5.04
C SER A 242 32.72 -54.43 6.44
N ILE A 243 31.98 -54.93 7.44
CA ILE A 243 32.47 -55.09 8.82
C ILE A 243 33.08 -56.48 9.04
N VAL A 244 32.58 -57.50 8.34
CA VAL A 244 33.18 -58.85 8.37
C VAL A 244 34.29 -58.92 7.33
N LYS A 245 35.53 -58.69 7.78
CA LYS A 245 36.75 -58.95 7.02
C LYS A 245 37.45 -60.19 7.57
#